data_AF-A0A7C3WFV4-F1
#
_entry.id   AF-A0A7C3WFV4-F1
#
_cell.length_a   1.000
_cell.length_b   1.000
_cell.length_c   1.000
_cell.angle_alpha   90.00
_cell.angle_beta   90.00
_cell.angle_gamma   90.00
#
_symmetry.space_group_name_H-M   'P 1'
#
loop_
_entity.id
_entity.type
_entity.pdbx_description
1 polymer ?
#
loop_
_entity_poly.entity_id
_entity_poly.type
_entity_poly.pdbx_seq_one_letter_code
_entity_poly.pdbx_strand_id
1 'polypeptide(L)'
;GSPWFNIDRPPAVGRSDYACNGGDGNTAVNPQPSSLSEGDSLTDEQWAATYPGTAPDPNVTGVIYRRSEVTPAHIRDGTSNTYLLGERYLDPDRYLDGIGCDNDQGWDIGHDYDVTRWTTPGSAPMRDQPGFGGCQTRFGSAHPAGFHMVFCDGSVHRMDYAIDPEIHRRLGNRKDGLPIDRSTLQ
;
A
#
# COMPACT_ATOMS: atom_id res chain seq x y z
N GLY A 1 -18.14 -7.34 4.02
CA GLY A 1 -17.36 -7.66 2.83
C GLY A 1 -17.66 -6.63 1.76
N SER A 2 -16.62 -6.11 1.16
CA SER A 2 -16.61 -5.19 0.03
C SER A 2 -17.14 -5.88 -1.24
N PRO A 3 -17.71 -5.12 -2.18
CA PRO A 3 -18.07 -5.64 -3.50
C PRO A 3 -16.81 -6.04 -4.28
N TRP A 4 -16.89 -7.17 -4.99
CA TRP A 4 -15.85 -7.67 -5.88
C TRP A 4 -16.05 -7.11 -7.29
N PHE A 5 -14.97 -6.66 -7.92
CA PHE A 5 -14.98 -6.17 -9.30
C PHE A 5 -13.94 -6.93 -10.12
N ASN A 6 -14.24 -7.16 -11.40
CA ASN A 6 -13.33 -7.77 -12.39
C ASN A 6 -12.89 -9.21 -12.11
N ILE A 7 -13.43 -9.84 -11.05
CA ILE A 7 -13.25 -11.25 -10.72
C ILE A 7 -14.52 -11.77 -10.01
N ASP A 8 -14.90 -13.00 -10.31
CA ASP A 8 -15.93 -13.70 -9.54
C ASP A 8 -15.38 -14.06 -8.16
N ARG A 9 -16.17 -13.83 -7.10
CA ARG A 9 -15.73 -14.12 -5.73
C ARG A 9 -15.38 -15.61 -5.59
N PRO A 10 -14.11 -15.97 -5.30
CA PRO A 10 -13.73 -17.35 -5.15
C PRO A 10 -14.25 -17.93 -3.82
N PRO A 11 -14.41 -19.27 -3.70
CA PRO A 11 -14.86 -19.91 -2.48
C PRO A 11 -13.82 -19.82 -1.34
N ALA A 12 -12.56 -19.51 -1.67
CA ALA A 12 -11.48 -19.24 -0.73
C ALA A 12 -10.53 -18.21 -1.35
N VAL A 13 -9.87 -17.41 -0.51
CA VAL A 13 -8.88 -16.41 -0.93
C VAL A 13 -7.53 -16.70 -0.28
N GLY A 14 -6.45 -16.44 -1.00
CA GLY A 14 -5.12 -16.47 -0.44
C GLY A 14 -4.89 -15.24 0.44
N ARG A 15 -4.42 -15.43 1.67
CA ARG A 15 -4.09 -14.33 2.58
C ARG A 15 -2.60 -13.98 2.51
N SER A 16 -2.29 -12.74 2.84
CA SER A 16 -0.93 -12.23 2.94
C SER A 16 -0.83 -11.34 4.17
N ASP A 17 0.32 -11.31 4.82
CA ASP A 17 0.64 -10.34 5.89
C ASP A 17 1.41 -9.12 5.33
N TYR A 18 1.64 -9.08 4.02
CA TYR A 18 2.42 -8.05 3.34
C TYR A 18 1.58 -7.27 2.34
N ALA A 19 1.90 -5.98 2.22
CA ALA A 19 1.30 -5.06 1.27
C ALA A 19 2.37 -4.20 0.58
N CYS A 20 2.01 -3.65 -0.57
CA CYS A 20 2.85 -2.75 -1.32
C CYS A 20 2.77 -1.30 -0.82
N ASN A 21 3.81 -0.52 -1.14
CA ASN A 21 3.87 0.90 -0.81
C ASN A 21 3.13 1.77 -1.84
N GLY A 22 1.95 2.26 -1.43
CA GLY A 22 1.11 3.22 -2.16
C GLY A 22 1.50 4.69 -1.95
N GLY A 23 2.41 4.98 -1.01
CA GLY A 23 2.94 6.31 -0.75
C GLY A 23 2.22 7.07 0.37
N ASP A 24 2.33 8.39 0.34
CA ASP A 24 1.76 9.32 1.33
C ASP A 24 0.59 10.15 0.80
N GLY A 25 0.21 9.96 -0.46
CA GLY A 25 -1.05 10.42 -1.04
C GLY A 25 -2.13 9.35 -0.89
N ASN A 26 -3.41 9.72 -0.96
CA ASN A 26 -4.48 8.73 -1.03
C ASN A 26 -4.77 8.39 -2.50
N THR A 27 -4.54 7.14 -2.90
CA THR A 27 -5.01 6.62 -4.18
C THR A 27 -6.33 5.90 -3.95
N ALA A 28 -7.40 6.43 -4.54
CA ALA A 28 -8.72 5.87 -4.34
C ALA A 28 -8.83 4.45 -4.93
N VAL A 29 -9.26 3.51 -4.08
CA VAL A 29 -9.67 2.18 -4.50
C VAL A 29 -11.12 2.28 -4.98
N ASN A 30 -11.30 2.26 -6.30
CA ASN A 30 -12.59 2.40 -6.98
C ASN A 30 -12.79 1.27 -7.99
N PRO A 31 -14.04 0.98 -8.41
CA PRO A 31 -14.29 0.10 -9.54
C PRO A 31 -13.52 0.55 -10.78
N GLN A 32 -13.02 -0.40 -11.55
CA GLN A 32 -12.20 -0.17 -12.75
C GLN A 32 -12.96 -0.62 -14.00
N PRO A 33 -12.43 -0.38 -15.21
CA PRO A 33 -12.98 -0.97 -16.42
C PRO A 33 -13.20 -2.47 -16.26
N SER A 34 -14.33 -2.94 -16.77
CA SER A 34 -14.83 -4.31 -16.60
C SER A 34 -14.14 -5.33 -17.50
N SER A 35 -13.30 -4.85 -18.42
CA SER A 35 -12.54 -5.68 -19.37
C SER A 35 -11.22 -5.02 -19.74
N LEU A 36 -10.25 -5.83 -20.17
CA LEU A 36 -9.00 -5.32 -20.73
C LEU A 36 -9.25 -4.41 -21.94
N SER A 37 -10.16 -4.79 -22.84
CA SER A 37 -10.49 -3.98 -24.03
C SER A 37 -11.04 -2.60 -23.69
N GLU A 38 -11.85 -2.50 -22.62
CA GLU A 38 -12.34 -1.20 -22.16
C GLU A 38 -11.19 -0.36 -21.60
N GLY A 39 -10.34 -0.95 -20.75
CA GLY A 39 -9.15 -0.27 -20.21
C GLY A 39 -8.15 0.18 -21.28
N ASP A 40 -7.89 -0.66 -22.28
CA ASP A 40 -6.96 -0.39 -23.38
C ASP A 40 -7.50 0.67 -24.36
N SER A 41 -8.81 0.89 -24.37
CA SER A 41 -9.45 1.90 -25.24
C SER A 41 -9.32 3.34 -24.71
N LEU A 42 -8.94 3.51 -23.44
CA LEU A 42 -8.84 4.81 -22.78
C LEU A 42 -7.43 5.40 -22.93
N THR A 43 -7.34 6.69 -23.26
CA THR A 43 -6.09 7.44 -23.16
C THR A 43 -5.70 7.65 -21.70
N ASP A 44 -4.45 8.04 -21.45
CA ASP A 44 -3.97 8.36 -20.11
C ASP A 44 -4.77 9.51 -19.46
N GLU A 45 -5.18 10.51 -20.23
CA GLU A 45 -6.04 11.59 -19.73
C GLU A 45 -7.44 11.09 -19.37
N GLN A 46 -8.03 10.20 -20.18
CA GLN A 46 -9.34 9.61 -19.89
C GLN A 46 -9.27 8.71 -18.65
N TRP A 47 -8.19 7.95 -18.50
CA TRP A 47 -7.88 7.20 -17.28
C TRP A 47 -7.80 8.13 -16.07
N ALA A 48 -6.98 9.17 -16.12
CA ALA A 48 -6.80 10.11 -15.00
C ALA A 48 -8.10 10.84 -14.63
N ALA A 49 -8.92 11.21 -15.62
CA ALA A 49 -10.19 11.89 -15.40
C ALA A 49 -11.26 10.97 -14.79
N THR A 50 -11.29 9.69 -15.19
CA THR A 50 -12.31 8.73 -14.74
C THR A 50 -11.91 8.01 -13.45
N TYR A 51 -10.61 7.77 -13.28
CA TYR A 51 -10.02 6.92 -12.25
C TYR A 51 -8.83 7.62 -11.56
N PRO A 52 -9.08 8.59 -10.65
CA PRO A 52 -8.02 9.34 -9.98
C PRO A 52 -7.09 8.42 -9.17
N GLY A 53 -5.79 8.74 -9.10
CA GLY A 53 -4.77 7.87 -8.50
C GLY A 53 -4.25 6.76 -9.42
N THR A 54 -4.45 6.88 -10.74
CA THR A 54 -3.90 5.97 -11.76
C THR A 54 -2.68 6.57 -12.44
N ALA A 55 -1.74 5.77 -12.93
CA ALA A 55 -0.74 6.33 -13.85
C ALA A 55 -1.41 6.93 -15.09
N PRO A 56 -0.96 8.09 -15.60
CA PRO A 56 0.10 8.95 -15.06
C PRO A 56 -0.45 10.04 -14.11
N ASP A 57 -0.66 9.72 -12.83
CA ASP A 57 -1.02 10.72 -11.81
C ASP A 57 0.24 11.19 -11.06
N PRO A 58 0.64 12.47 -11.23
CA PRO A 58 1.81 13.02 -10.57
C PRO A 58 1.65 13.13 -9.06
N ASN A 59 0.44 12.98 -8.51
CA ASN A 59 0.18 13.04 -7.08
C ASN A 59 0.32 11.68 -6.39
N VAL A 60 0.48 10.59 -7.13
CA VAL A 60 0.80 9.29 -6.55
C VAL A 60 2.27 9.22 -6.24
N THR A 61 2.61 8.92 -4.99
CA THR A 61 3.97 9.05 -4.43
C THR A 61 4.62 7.72 -4.08
N GLY A 62 3.85 6.64 -3.90
CA GLY A 62 4.39 5.30 -3.69
C GLY A 62 5.03 4.68 -4.93
N VAL A 63 5.47 3.43 -4.82
CA VAL A 63 6.18 2.73 -5.91
C VAL A 63 5.32 1.72 -6.64
N ILE A 64 4.23 1.25 -6.02
CA ILE A 64 3.27 0.32 -6.64
C ILE A 64 1.88 0.93 -6.52
N TYR A 65 1.23 1.16 -7.66
CA TYR A 65 -0.11 1.73 -7.75
C TYR A 65 -0.74 1.34 -9.08
N ARG A 66 -2.01 1.70 -9.28
CA ARG A 66 -2.73 1.33 -10.51
C ARG A 66 -2.02 1.86 -11.78
N ARG A 67 -1.78 0.95 -12.73
CA ARG A 67 -1.05 1.19 -14.00
C ARG A 67 0.38 1.70 -13.82
N SER A 68 1.00 1.52 -12.65
CA SER A 68 2.34 2.04 -12.40
C SER A 68 3.42 1.36 -13.26
N GLU A 69 4.20 2.16 -13.98
CA GLU A 69 5.45 1.75 -14.65
C GLU A 69 6.65 2.45 -13.96
N VAL A 70 6.81 2.21 -12.66
CA VAL A 70 7.86 2.86 -11.87
C VAL A 70 9.21 2.19 -12.14
N THR A 71 10.16 2.98 -12.66
CA THR A 71 11.55 2.55 -12.85
C THR A 71 12.42 3.06 -11.69
N PRO A 72 13.63 2.51 -11.48
CA PRO A 72 14.56 3.05 -10.49
C PRO A 72 14.86 4.55 -10.65
N ALA A 73 14.85 5.07 -11.89
CA ALA A 73 15.04 6.50 -12.16
C ALA A 73 13.90 7.39 -11.65
N HIS A 74 12.71 6.82 -11.39
CA HIS A 74 11.58 7.51 -10.79
C HIS A 74 11.66 7.58 -9.25
N ILE A 75 12.57 6.85 -8.62
CA ILE A 75 12.78 6.80 -7.17
C ILE A 75 13.89 7.80 -6.80
N ARG A 76 13.52 9.09 -6.81
CA ARG A 76 14.47 10.20 -6.72
C ARG A 76 15.04 10.39 -5.31
N ASP A 77 14.35 9.89 -4.30
CA ASP A 77 14.81 9.97 -2.90
C ASP A 77 15.80 8.84 -2.56
N GLY A 78 16.04 7.92 -3.52
CA GLY A 78 16.98 6.83 -3.44
C GLY A 78 16.31 5.50 -3.11
N THR A 79 16.76 4.43 -3.77
CA THR A 79 16.20 3.08 -3.59
C THR A 79 16.38 2.53 -2.18
N SER A 80 17.42 2.96 -1.48
CA SER A 80 17.70 2.60 -0.09
C SER A 80 16.93 3.45 0.94
N ASN A 81 16.18 4.46 0.49
CA ASN A 81 15.37 5.37 1.33
C ASN A 81 13.89 5.35 0.96
N THR A 82 13.45 4.39 0.14
CA THR A 82 12.05 4.26 -0.27
C THR A 82 11.56 2.85 0.01
N TYR A 83 10.41 2.73 0.67
CA TYR A 83 9.75 1.46 0.91
C TYR A 83 9.25 0.83 -0.40
N LEU A 84 9.33 -0.50 -0.47
CA LEU A 84 8.79 -1.31 -1.56
C LEU A 84 7.59 -2.12 -1.09
N LEU A 85 7.81 -2.99 -0.09
CA LEU A 85 6.81 -3.86 0.53
C LEU A 85 6.94 -3.77 2.05
N GLY A 86 5.88 -4.08 2.77
CA GLY A 86 5.89 -4.06 4.23
C GLY A 86 4.86 -4.97 4.84
N GLU A 87 5.09 -5.37 6.09
CA GLU A 87 4.05 -6.00 6.89
C GLU A 87 2.88 -5.03 7.08
N ARG A 88 1.65 -5.55 7.03
CA ARG A 88 0.42 -4.76 7.10
C ARG A 88 -0.29 -4.98 8.42
N TYR A 89 -0.88 -3.91 8.96
CA TYR A 89 -1.75 -4.04 10.13
C TYR A 89 -3.01 -4.83 9.77
N LEU A 90 -3.42 -5.71 10.68
CA LEU A 90 -4.70 -6.40 10.65
C LEU A 90 -5.33 -6.45 12.06
N ASP A 91 -6.66 -6.36 12.15
CA ASP A 91 -7.37 -6.61 13.41
C ASP A 91 -7.37 -8.13 13.70
N PRO A 92 -6.79 -8.60 14.82
CA PRO A 92 -6.78 -10.01 15.19
C PRO A 92 -8.16 -10.68 15.22
N ASP A 93 -9.22 -9.94 15.57
CA ASP A 93 -10.59 -10.47 15.59
C ASP A 93 -11.10 -10.77 14.16
N ARG A 94 -10.43 -10.23 13.15
CA ARG A 94 -10.77 -10.31 11.71
C ARG A 94 -9.80 -11.16 10.91
N TYR A 95 -8.83 -11.81 11.56
CA TYR A 95 -7.87 -12.65 10.88
C TYR A 95 -8.54 -13.77 10.09
N LEU A 96 -9.65 -14.32 10.56
CA LEU A 96 -10.25 -15.54 10.00
C LEU A 96 -11.61 -15.35 9.35
N ASP A 97 -12.27 -14.22 9.54
CA ASP A 97 -13.68 -14.05 9.12
C ASP A 97 -13.85 -13.68 7.64
N GLY A 98 -12.87 -13.01 7.02
CA GLY A 98 -12.96 -12.53 5.64
C GLY A 98 -14.06 -11.47 5.46
N ILE A 99 -14.27 -10.60 6.45
CA ILE A 99 -15.33 -9.58 6.45
C ILE A 99 -14.75 -8.15 6.44
N GLY A 100 -13.52 -7.97 6.97
CA GLY A 100 -12.82 -6.68 6.97
C GLY A 100 -12.53 -6.21 5.56
N CYS A 101 -12.83 -4.95 5.23
CA CYS A 101 -12.67 -4.40 3.87
C CYS A 101 -11.22 -4.22 3.42
N ASP A 102 -10.27 -4.54 4.28
CA ASP A 102 -8.83 -4.55 4.09
C ASP A 102 -8.25 -5.98 4.23
N ASN A 103 -9.11 -7.00 4.36
CA ASN A 103 -8.75 -8.40 4.54
C ASN A 103 -9.86 -9.38 4.10
N ASP A 104 -10.66 -9.02 3.10
CA ASP A 104 -11.72 -9.86 2.55
C ASP A 104 -11.50 -10.26 1.09
N GLN A 105 -10.38 -9.85 0.50
CA GLN A 105 -9.93 -10.21 -0.83
C GLN A 105 -8.51 -10.83 -0.81
N GLY A 106 -8.10 -11.43 -1.94
CA GLY A 106 -6.87 -12.23 -2.03
C GLY A 106 -5.63 -11.40 -2.36
N TRP A 107 -4.43 -11.96 -2.14
CA TRP A 107 -3.16 -11.33 -2.57
C TRP A 107 -2.98 -11.26 -4.09
N ASP A 108 -3.76 -12.04 -4.83
CA ASP A 108 -3.73 -12.23 -6.27
C ASP A 108 -4.58 -11.20 -7.05
N ILE A 109 -5.02 -10.15 -6.37
CA ILE A 109 -5.79 -9.05 -6.97
C ILE A 109 -4.90 -7.86 -7.35
N GLY A 110 -5.48 -6.92 -8.10
CA GLY A 110 -4.84 -5.66 -8.49
C GLY A 110 -4.78 -4.63 -7.35
N HIS A 111 -4.78 -3.35 -7.70
CA HIS A 111 -4.74 -2.26 -6.72
C HIS A 111 -6.00 -2.23 -5.84
N ASP A 112 -5.82 -2.58 -4.57
CA ASP A 112 -6.91 -2.69 -3.60
C ASP A 112 -6.41 -2.40 -2.17
N TYR A 113 -7.36 -2.17 -1.24
CA TYR A 113 -7.09 -2.07 0.19
C TYR A 113 -6.54 -3.38 0.75
N ASP A 114 -6.76 -4.54 0.17
CA ASP A 114 -6.19 -5.78 0.71
C ASP A 114 -4.68 -5.90 0.48
N VAL A 115 -4.15 -5.28 -0.58
CA VAL A 115 -2.74 -5.45 -0.99
C VAL A 115 -1.91 -4.17 -0.94
N THR A 116 -2.51 -3.01 -0.65
CA THR A 116 -1.83 -1.71 -0.63
C THR A 116 -1.89 -1.08 0.75
N ARG A 117 -0.79 -0.43 1.16
CA ARG A 117 -0.72 0.39 2.37
C ARG A 117 -0.08 1.73 2.08
N TRP A 118 -0.43 2.72 2.90
CA TRP A 118 -0.03 4.11 2.74
C TRP A 118 0.57 4.66 4.03
N THR A 119 1.37 5.69 3.86
CA THR A 119 2.12 6.42 4.89
C THR A 119 1.55 7.83 5.08
N THR A 120 0.26 8.02 4.74
CA THR A 120 -0.46 9.29 4.88
C THR A 120 -0.48 9.76 6.34
N PRO A 121 -0.60 11.08 6.60
CA PRO A 121 -0.81 11.59 7.95
C PRO A 121 -2.01 10.90 8.63
N GLY A 122 -1.80 10.33 9.81
CA GLY A 122 -2.80 9.54 10.55
C GLY A 122 -2.70 8.01 10.37
N SER A 123 -1.90 7.55 9.41
CA SER A 123 -1.63 6.13 9.15
C SER A 123 -0.33 5.65 9.80
N ALA A 124 -0.05 6.13 11.02
CA ALA A 124 1.12 5.67 11.78
C ALA A 124 1.08 4.14 11.93
N PRO A 125 2.22 3.45 11.77
CA PRO A 125 2.25 2.00 11.80
C PRO A 125 1.86 1.49 13.17
N MET A 126 1.17 0.36 13.22
CA MET A 126 0.60 -0.13 14.46
C MET A 126 0.78 -1.64 14.61
N ARG A 127 0.94 -2.08 15.86
CA ARG A 127 0.84 -3.50 16.19
C ARG A 127 -0.62 -3.91 16.14
N ASP A 128 -0.88 -5.09 15.60
CA ASP A 128 -2.21 -5.70 15.55
C ASP A 128 -2.87 -5.68 16.93
N GLN A 129 -4.07 -5.09 17.00
CA GLN A 129 -4.80 -4.85 18.23
C GLN A 129 -6.26 -5.34 18.07
N PRO A 130 -6.71 -6.29 18.91
CA PRO A 130 -8.09 -6.77 18.86
C PRO A 130 -9.09 -5.63 19.03
N GLY A 131 -10.11 -5.59 18.18
CA GLY A 131 -11.24 -4.68 18.29
C GLY A 131 -10.96 -3.24 17.85
N PHE A 132 -9.79 -2.95 17.26
CA PHE A 132 -9.54 -1.64 16.65
C PHE A 132 -10.51 -1.38 15.48
N GLY A 133 -10.87 -2.44 14.74
CA GLY A 133 -11.85 -2.41 13.67
C GLY A 133 -11.56 -1.43 12.53
N GLY A 134 -12.58 -1.24 11.69
CA GLY A 134 -12.53 -0.34 10.52
C GLY A 134 -11.69 -0.88 9.36
N CYS A 135 -11.68 -0.14 8.25
CA CYS A 135 -10.76 -0.38 7.13
C CYS A 135 -9.40 0.22 7.47
N GLN A 136 -8.34 -0.59 7.51
CA GLN A 136 -7.00 -0.08 7.80
C GLN A 136 -6.13 -0.06 6.56
N THR A 137 -5.48 1.08 6.38
CA THR A 137 -4.60 1.37 5.25
C THR A 137 -3.15 1.58 5.70
N ARG A 138 -2.84 1.30 6.97
CA ARG A 138 -1.52 1.46 7.59
C ARG A 138 -0.65 0.20 7.52
N PHE A 139 0.66 0.39 7.45
CA PHE A 139 1.62 -0.68 7.74
C PHE A 139 1.53 -1.10 9.22
N GLY A 140 1.98 -2.30 9.55
CA GLY A 140 1.84 -2.85 10.89
C GLY A 140 2.25 -4.31 10.96
N SER A 141 2.04 -4.95 12.11
CA SER A 141 2.35 -6.38 12.27
C SER A 141 1.77 -6.95 13.56
N ALA A 142 1.61 -8.28 13.62
CA ALA A 142 1.35 -8.99 14.86
C ALA A 142 2.58 -9.00 15.80
N HIS A 143 3.78 -8.81 15.24
CA HIS A 143 5.04 -8.91 15.96
C HIS A 143 5.17 -7.79 17.02
N PRO A 144 5.47 -8.14 18.29
CA PRO A 144 5.57 -7.14 19.36
C PRO A 144 6.80 -6.24 19.24
N ALA A 145 7.86 -6.72 18.56
CA ALA A 145 9.13 -6.01 18.43
C ALA A 145 9.13 -4.95 17.33
N GLY A 146 8.09 -4.83 16.52
CA GLY A 146 8.06 -3.94 15.35
C GLY A 146 7.50 -4.65 14.13
N PHE A 147 7.64 -4.03 12.97
CA PHE A 147 7.18 -4.56 11.69
C PHE A 147 8.33 -4.58 10.69
N HIS A 148 8.30 -5.50 9.72
CA HIS A 148 9.35 -5.58 8.70
C HIS A 148 8.98 -4.78 7.45
N MET A 149 9.96 -4.05 6.94
CA MET A 149 9.88 -3.30 5.68
C MET A 149 10.99 -3.71 4.73
N VAL A 150 10.63 -3.92 3.47
CA VAL A 150 11.54 -4.10 2.34
C VAL A 150 11.70 -2.75 1.64
N PHE A 151 12.94 -2.35 1.35
CA PHE A 151 13.26 -1.14 0.60
C PHE A 151 13.45 -1.46 -0.88
N CYS A 152 13.39 -0.44 -1.74
CA CYS A 152 13.53 -0.61 -3.20
C CYS A 152 14.92 -1.10 -3.64
N ASP A 153 15.93 -1.07 -2.77
CA ASP A 153 17.24 -1.70 -2.98
C ASP A 153 17.28 -3.20 -2.59
N GLY A 154 16.17 -3.75 -2.09
CA GLY A 154 16.04 -5.13 -1.64
C GLY A 154 16.48 -5.38 -0.19
N SER A 155 16.93 -4.35 0.53
CA SER A 155 17.26 -4.47 1.95
C SER A 155 15.98 -4.63 2.81
N VAL A 156 16.10 -5.39 3.90
CA VAL A 156 15.00 -5.63 4.84
C VAL A 156 15.38 -5.09 6.20
N HIS A 157 14.49 -4.30 6.79
CA HIS A 157 14.69 -3.67 8.09
C HIS A 157 13.48 -3.90 8.99
N ARG A 158 13.73 -4.21 10.26
CA ARG A 158 12.72 -4.09 11.31
C ARG A 158 12.57 -2.61 11.63
N MET A 159 11.33 -2.14 11.67
CA MET A 159 10.94 -0.78 11.97
C MET A 159 10.13 -0.74 13.27
N ASP A 160 10.31 0.30 14.06
CA ASP A 160 9.57 0.48 15.31
C ASP A 160 8.22 1.16 15.09
N TYR A 161 7.20 0.74 15.84
CA TYR A 161 5.88 1.38 15.81
C TYR A 161 5.89 2.85 16.27
N ALA A 162 6.94 3.23 17.01
CA ALA A 162 7.17 4.59 17.49
C ALA A 162 7.96 5.45 16.49
N ILE A 163 8.21 4.96 15.26
CA ILE A 163 8.85 5.76 14.21
C ILE A 163 8.16 7.11 14.07
N ASP A 164 8.97 8.16 13.92
CA ASP A 164 8.46 9.50 13.68
C ASP A 164 7.55 9.49 12.43
N PRO A 165 6.29 9.98 12.53
CA PRO A 165 5.35 9.92 11.41
C PRO A 165 5.83 10.61 10.14
N GLU A 166 6.65 11.67 10.26
CA GLU A 166 7.21 12.37 9.11
C GLU A 166 8.35 11.57 8.47
N ILE A 167 9.18 10.88 9.26
CA ILE A 167 10.14 9.90 8.74
C ILE A 167 9.41 8.77 8.01
N HIS A 168 8.34 8.22 8.61
CA HIS A 168 7.54 7.16 7.99
C HIS A 168 6.91 7.61 6.66
N ARG A 169 6.36 8.83 6.62
CA ARG A 169 5.81 9.46 5.41
C ARG A 169 6.86 9.58 4.31
N ARG A 170 8.04 10.13 4.62
CA ARG A 170 9.14 10.30 3.67
C ARG A 170 9.58 8.97 3.08
N LEU A 171 9.73 7.95 3.92
CA LEU A 171 10.11 6.60 3.47
C LEU A 171 9.05 5.96 2.55
N GLY A 172 7.77 6.33 2.68
CA GLY A 172 6.73 5.91 1.74
C GLY A 172 6.76 6.69 0.42
N ASN A 173 7.30 7.90 0.39
CA ASN A 173 7.34 8.74 -0.80
C ASN A 173 8.60 8.47 -1.64
N ARG A 174 8.44 8.29 -2.95
CA ARG A 174 9.59 8.03 -3.85
C ARG A 174 10.26 9.31 -4.38
N LYS A 175 9.63 10.48 -4.23
CA LYS A 175 9.95 11.67 -5.03
C LYS A 175 9.70 13.02 -4.34
N ASP A 176 9.67 13.10 -3.01
CA ASP A 176 9.47 14.38 -2.32
C ASP A 176 10.76 15.21 -2.17
N GLY A 177 11.91 14.62 -2.49
CA GLY A 177 13.21 15.27 -2.37
C GLY A 177 13.70 15.40 -0.93
N LEU A 178 13.11 14.66 0.02
CA LEU A 178 13.42 14.69 1.44
C LEU A 178 13.98 13.34 1.93
N PRO A 179 15.12 12.85 1.38
CA PRO A 179 15.74 11.62 1.85
C PRO A 179 16.11 11.75 3.34
N ILE A 180 16.00 10.64 4.07
CA ILE A 180 16.29 10.60 5.50
C ILE A 180 17.74 10.23 5.77
N ASP A 181 18.25 10.61 6.94
CA ASP A 181 19.46 9.99 7.49
C ASP A 181 19.07 8.65 8.15
N ARG A 182 19.48 7.55 7.54
CA ARG A 182 19.17 6.20 8.00
C ARG A 182 19.80 5.85 9.36
N SER A 183 20.77 6.63 9.86
CA SER A 183 21.31 6.45 11.21
C SER A 183 20.25 6.65 12.31
N THR A 184 19.13 7.28 11.97
CA THR A 184 17.99 7.53 12.85
C THR A 184 16.98 6.37 12.91
N LEU A 185 17.12 5.36 12.03
CA LEU A 185 16.31 4.15 12.04
C LEU A 185 16.96 3.12 12.98
N GLN A 186 16.79 3.28 14.29
CA GLN A 186 17.23 2.30 15.30
C GLN A 186 16.04 1.69 16.04
#